data_AF-A0A101P1E5-F1
#
_entry.id   AF-A0A101P1E5-F1
#
_cell.length_a   1.000
_cell.length_b   1.000
_cell.length_c   1.000
_cell.angle_alpha   90.00
_cell.angle_beta   90.00
_cell.angle_gamma   90.00
#
_symmetry.space_group_name_H-M   'P 1'
#
loop_
_entity.id
_entity.type
_entity.pdbx_description
1 polymer ?
#
loop_
_entity_poly.entity_id
_entity_poly.type
_entity_poly.pdbx_seq_one_letter_code
_entity_poly.pdbx_strand_id
1 'polypeptide(L)' 'MTDEQSRPHPGPLTDLQRARIDFARRDLEYTRAEDLAQLDAAGLILMIERLRTRLDDMLQLIDETTGPRDRPN' A
#
# COMPACT_ATOMS: atom_id res chain seq x y z
N MET A 1 36.44 3.12 2.89
CA MET A 1 35.39 3.88 3.60
C MET A 1 34.16 3.82 2.71
N THR A 2 33.20 2.96 3.05
CA THR A 2 31.90 2.92 2.37
C THR A 2 31.06 4.04 2.94
N ASP A 3 30.79 5.06 2.13
CA ASP A 3 29.79 6.08 2.42
C ASP A 3 28.44 5.38 2.58
N GLU A 4 28.01 5.15 3.82
CA GLU A 4 26.62 4.84 4.15
C GLU A 4 25.81 6.09 3.77
N GLN A 5 25.33 6.12 2.53
CA GLN A 5 24.37 7.10 2.05
C GLN A 5 23.23 7.15 3.06
N SER A 6 23.17 8.25 3.81
CA SER A 6 22.12 8.51 4.78
C SER A 6 20.79 8.50 4.03
N ARG A 7 20.05 7.40 4.14
CA ARG A 7 18.74 7.29 3.52
C ARG A 7 17.90 8.45 4.06
N PRO A 8 17.23 9.25 3.20
CA PRO A 8 16.36 10.31 3.67
C PRO A 8 15.37 9.70 4.65
N HIS A 9 15.35 10.19 5.90
CA HIS A 9 14.37 9.76 6.88
C HIS A 9 12.99 10.18 6.36
N PRO A 10 12.03 9.24 6.20
CA PRO A 10 10.69 9.59 5.80
C PRO A 10 10.14 10.59 6.82
N GLY A 11 9.69 11.74 6.34
CA GLY A 11 8.92 12.67 7.18
C GLY A 11 7.62 12.02 7.66
N PRO A 12 6.91 12.64 8.60
CA PRO A 12 5.61 12.14 9.03
C PRO A 12 4.67 11.98 7.81
N LEU A 13 3.91 10.88 7.78
CA LEU A 13 2.94 10.61 6.72
C LEU A 13 1.90 11.72 6.65
N THR A 14 1.53 12.11 5.43
CA THR A 14 0.37 12.97 5.22
C THR A 14 -0.92 12.24 5.56
N ASP A 15 -2.01 12.98 5.78
CA ASP A 15 -3.32 12.39 6.06
C ASP A 15 -3.80 11.48 4.92
N LEU A 16 -3.50 11.86 3.67
CA LEU A 16 -3.82 11.04 2.50
C LEU A 16 -3.03 9.73 2.49
N GLN A 17 -1.74 9.77 2.83
CA GLN A 17 -0.89 8.59 2.92
C GLN A 17 -1.36 7.65 4.04
N ARG A 18 -1.77 8.21 5.19
CA ARG A 18 -2.36 7.43 6.28
C ARG A 18 -3.68 6.79 5.89
N ALA A 19 -4.56 7.54 5.22
CA ALA A 19 -5.83 7.02 4.72
C ALA A 19 -5.62 5.84 3.76
N ARG A 20 -4.64 5.91 2.84
CA ARG A 20 -4.29 4.80 1.95
C ARG A 20 -3.92 3.54 2.71
N ILE A 21 -3.10 3.66 3.76
CA ILE A 21 -2.73 2.53 4.63
C ILE A 21 -3.96 1.95 5.34
N ASP A 22 -4.82 2.82 5.87
CA ASP A 22 -6.02 2.40 6.60
C ASP A 22 -7.01 1.66 5.69
N PHE A 23 -7.19 2.11 4.45
CA PHE A 23 -8.00 1.41 3.46
C PHE A 23 -7.40 0.05 3.10
N ALA A 24 -6.09 -0.03 2.86
CA ALA A 24 -5.43 -1.30 2.55
C ALA A 24 -5.58 -2.32 3.70
N ARG A 25 -5.44 -1.87 4.95
CA ARG A 25 -5.62 -2.70 6.14
C ARG A 25 -7.05 -3.20 6.30
N ARG A 26 -8.05 -2.33 6.11
CA ARG A 26 -9.46 -2.71 6.19
C ARG A 26 -9.83 -3.73 5.12
N ASP A 27 -9.34 -3.53 3.90
CA ASP A 27 -9.61 -4.45 2.78
C ASP A 27 -8.99 -5.82 3.04
N LEU A 28 -7.76 -5.87 3.57
CA LEU A 28 -7.11 -7.12 3.97
C LEU A 28 -7.85 -7.83 5.10
N GLU A 29 -8.28 -7.10 6.13
CA GLU A 29 -9.04 -7.67 7.24
C GLU A 29 -10.39 -8.22 6.78
N TYR A 30 -11.09 -7.47 5.91
CA TYR A 30 -12.33 -7.92 5.30
C TYR A 30 -12.13 -9.22 4.52
N THR A 31 -11.13 -9.29 3.64
CA THR A 31 -10.82 -10.52 2.89
C THR A 31 -10.47 -11.68 3.82
N ARG A 32 -9.71 -11.44 4.88
CA ARG A 32 -9.32 -12.48 5.84
C ARG A 32 -10.53 -13.06 6.58
N ALA A 33 -11.54 -12.25 6.85
CA ALA A 33 -12.76 -12.66 7.55
C ALA A 33 -13.78 -13.37 6.63
N GLU A 34 -13.58 -13.32 5.31
CA GLU A 34 -14.52 -13.88 4.35
C GLU A 34 -14.42 -15.41 4.27
N ASP A 35 -15.57 -16.08 4.16
CA ASP A 35 -15.62 -17.53 3.90
C ASP A 35 -15.50 -17.78 2.39
N LEU A 36 -14.27 -18.08 1.96
CA LEU A 36 -13.96 -18.30 0.54
C LEU A 36 -14.73 -19.46 -0.09
N ALA A 37 -15.24 -20.41 0.70
CA ALA A 37 -16.04 -21.53 0.18
C ALA A 37 -17.46 -21.11 -0.21
N GLN A 38 -17.93 -19.96 0.26
CA GLN A 38 -19.25 -19.40 -0.06
C GLN A 38 -19.23 -18.44 -1.25
N LEU A 39 -18.04 -18.03 -1.69
CA LEU A 39 -17.89 -17.16 -2.84
C LEU A 39 -17.91 -17.95 -4.13
N ASP A 40 -18.66 -17.43 -5.11
CA ASP A 40 -18.55 -17.90 -6.47
C ASP A 40 -17.25 -17.42 -7.12
N ALA A 41 -16.96 -17.94 -8.31
CA ALA A 41 -15.73 -17.58 -9.02
C ALA A 41 -15.63 -16.06 -9.28
N ALA A 42 -16.75 -15.39 -9.55
CA ALA A 42 -16.77 -13.94 -9.77
C ALA A 42 -16.41 -13.16 -8.49
N GLY A 43 -16.98 -13.54 -7.35
CA GLY A 43 -16.66 -12.95 -6.04
C GLY A 43 -15.19 -13.13 -5.67
N LEU A 44 -14.62 -14.32 -5.92
CA LEU A 44 -13.20 -14.58 -5.71
C LEU A 44 -12.30 -13.71 -6.61
N ILE A 45 -12.64 -13.57 -7.89
CA ILE A 45 -11.89 -12.72 -8.84
C ILE A 45 -11.90 -11.27 -8.37
N LEU A 46 -13.07 -10.73 -8.02
CA LEU A 46 -13.18 -9.34 -7.57
C LEU A 46 -12.40 -9.08 -6.28
N MET A 47 -12.40 -10.05 -5.36
CA MET A 47 -11.62 -9.95 -4.13
C MET A 47 -10.12 -9.90 -4.43
N ILE A 48 -9.63 -10.79 -5.29
CA ILE A 48 -8.20 -10.82 -5.68
C ILE A 48 -7.81 -9.50 -6.33
N GLU A 49 -8.61 -8.96 -7.25
CA GLU A 49 -8.26 -7.71 -7.92
C GLU A 49 -8.30 -6.49 -6.99
N ARG A 50 -9.20 -6.48 -6.01
CA ARG A 50 -9.19 -5.46 -4.95
C ARG A 50 -7.89 -5.53 -4.14
N LEU A 51 -7.48 -6.73 -3.71
CA LEU A 51 -6.23 -6.90 -2.97
C LEU A 51 -5.00 -6.51 -3.79
N ARG A 52 -4.98 -6.86 -5.07
CA ARG A 52 -3.90 -6.48 -5.99
C ARG A 52 -3.79 -4.96 -6.12
N THR A 53 -4.92 -4.29 -6.32
CA THR A 53 -4.97 -2.82 -6.38
C THR A 53 -4.43 -2.19 -5.10
N ARG A 54 -4.78 -2.75 -3.92
CA ARG A 54 -4.23 -2.27 -2.65
C ARG A 54 -2.75 -2.52 -2.48
N LEU A 55 -2.22 -3.62 -3.00
CA LEU A 55 -0.79 -3.88 -2.98
C LEU A 55 -0.05 -2.87 -3.85
N ASP A 56 -0.55 -2.61 -5.07
CA ASP A 56 0.01 -1.61 -5.98
C ASP A 56 -0.01 -0.21 -5.34
N ASP A 57 -1.12 0.18 -4.69
CA ASP A 57 -1.23 1.43 -3.92
C ASP A 57 -0.16 1.52 -2.82
N MET A 58 0.15 0.42 -2.14
CA MET A 58 1.16 0.40 -1.07
C MET A 58 2.60 0.48 -1.60
N LEU A 59 2.88 -0.17 -2.72
CA LEU A 59 4.18 -0.07 -3.39
C LEU A 59 4.43 1.36 -3.86
N GLN A 60 3.44 2.00 -4.48
CA GLN A 60 3.53 3.40 -4.87
C GLN A 60 3.75 4.32 -3.65
N LEU A 61 3.09 4.03 -2.53
CA LEU A 61 3.28 4.80 -1.30
C LEU A 61 4.70 4.66 -0.73
N ILE A 62 5.30 3.46 -0.82
CA ILE A 62 6.70 3.25 -0.45
C ILE A 62 7.60 4.10 -1.34
N ASP A 63 7.38 4.10 -2.65
CA ASP A 63 8.15 4.92 -3.58
C ASP A 63 8.01 6.42 -3.28
N GLU A 64 6.79 6.89 -2.96
CA GLU A 64 6.53 8.29 -2.55
C GLU A 64 7.25 8.70 -1.26
N THR A 65 7.34 7.79 -0.29
CA THR A 65 7.91 8.08 1.03
C THR A 65 9.41 7.86 1.10
N THR A 66 9.98 7.10 0.16
CA THR A 66 11.41 6.79 0.09
C THR A 66 12.13 7.49 -1.08
N GLY A 67 11.39 8.05 -2.04
CA GLY A 67 11.91 8.80 -3.18
C GLY A 67 12.55 10.14 -2.78
N PRO A 68 13.53 10.65 -3.58
CA PRO A 68 14.21 11.90 -3.28
C PRO A 68 13.23 13.08 -3.28
N ARG A 69 13.15 13.77 -2.14
CA ARG A 69 12.24 14.89 -1.86
C ARG A 69 12.59 16.20 -2.57
N ASP A 70 13.49 16.19 -3.56
CA ASP A 70 13.99 17.37 -4.25
C ASP A 70 14.08 17.18 -5.77
N ARG A 71 13.14 17.79 -6.50
CA ARG A 71 13.43 18.48 -7.77
C ARG A 71 12.50 19.68 -7.90
N PRO A 72 12.92 20.89 -7.51
CA PRO A 72 12.28 22.12 -7.99
C PRO A 72 12.54 22.26 -9.50
N ASN A 73 11.50 22.68 -10.21
CA ASN A 73 11.51 23.10 -11.62
C ASN A 73 12.00 24.55 -11.72
#